data_AF-M0LWZ8-F1
#
_entry.id   AF-M0LWZ8-F1
#
_cell.length_a   1.000
_cell.length_b   1.000
_cell.length_c   1.000
_cell.angle_alpha   90.00
_cell.angle_beta   90.00
_cell.angle_gamma   90.00
#
_symmetry.space_group_name_H-M   'P 1'
#
loop_
_entity.id
_entity.type
_entity.pdbx_description
1 polymer ?
#
loop_
_entity_poly.entity_id
_entity_poly.type
_entity_poly.pdbx_seq_one_letter_code
_entity_poly.pdbx_strand_id
1 'polypeptide(L)'
;MVSVVDLVGLSVVVLVNTGIAAVGTRLLRVTLATWWGVAVYGLVLVPAVETAVALVLTGPVGLGPNLGTPTAVMALVVALPFALGVAIDFFWMPAPDEVDLPDGFDG
;
A
#
# COMPACT_ATOMS: atom_id res chain seq x y z
N MET A 1 21.74 14.81 10.92
CA MET A 1 20.51 15.51 11.36
C MET A 1 19.49 15.32 10.25
N VAL A 2 18.24 14.96 10.59
CA VAL A 2 17.16 14.80 9.59
C VAL A 2 16.58 16.18 9.30
N SER A 3 16.46 16.55 8.03
CA SER A 3 15.85 17.83 7.65
C SER A 3 14.33 17.73 7.57
N VAL A 4 13.64 18.88 7.61
CA VAL A 4 12.17 18.94 7.40
C VAL A 4 11.82 18.41 5.99
N VAL A 5 12.65 18.72 4.99
CA VAL A 5 12.46 18.25 3.60
C VAL A 5 12.53 16.73 3.54
N ASP A 6 13.47 16.11 4.25
CA ASP A 6 13.59 14.66 4.32
C ASP A 6 12.35 14.02 4.95
N LEU A 7 11.86 14.62 6.06
CA LEU A 7 10.69 14.11 6.75
C LEU A 7 9.43 14.20 5.88
N VAL A 8 9.28 15.30 5.13
CA VAL A 8 8.20 15.46 4.15
C VAL A 8 8.33 14.41 3.04
N GLY A 9 9.53 14.21 2.48
CA GLY A 9 9.78 13.21 1.46
C GLY A 9 9.44 11.80 1.91
N LEU A 10 9.86 11.41 3.12
CA LEU A 10 9.49 10.12 3.72
C LEU A 10 7.98 10.00 3.90
N SER A 11 7.33 11.06 4.39
CA SER A 11 5.88 11.06 4.60
C SER A 11 5.12 10.86 3.29
N VAL A 12 5.54 11.51 2.20
CA VAL A 12 4.98 11.32 0.86
C VAL A 12 5.12 9.87 0.41
N VAL A 13 6.31 9.29 0.56
CA VAL A 13 6.56 7.88 0.20
C VAL A 13 5.64 6.93 0.98
N VAL A 14 5.55 7.10 2.30
CA VAL A 14 4.69 6.28 3.17
C VAL A 14 3.21 6.41 2.78
N LEU A 15 2.73 7.63 2.52
CA LEU A 15 1.34 7.87 2.12
C LEU A 15 1.01 7.25 0.76
N VAL A 16 1.92 7.38 -0.22
CA VAL A 16 1.74 6.79 -1.55
C VAL A 16 1.67 5.27 -1.45
N ASN A 17 2.60 4.64 -0.74
CA ASN A 17 2.57 3.18 -0.57
C ASN A 17 1.34 2.72 0.22
N THR A 18 0.92 3.48 1.25
CA THR A 18 -0.30 3.14 2.00
C THR A 18 -1.54 3.17 1.10
N GLY A 19 -1.63 4.16 0.21
CA GLY A 19 -2.68 4.23 -0.79
C GLY A 19 -2.64 3.07 -1.78
N ILE A 20 -1.44 2.70 -2.25
CA ILE A 20 -1.23 1.52 -3.10
C ILE A 20 -1.69 0.25 -2.38
N ALA A 21 -1.35 0.08 -1.10
CA ALA A 21 -1.75 -1.09 -0.34
C ALA A 21 -3.27 -1.15 -0.10
N ALA A 22 -3.91 -0.02 0.20
CA ALA A 22 -5.36 0.04 0.35
C ALA A 22 -6.06 -0.34 -0.97
N VAL A 23 -5.64 0.26 -2.09
CA VAL A 23 -6.23 -0.01 -3.42
C VAL A 23 -5.91 -1.43 -3.88
N GLY A 24 -4.66 -1.88 -3.74
CA GLY A 24 -4.24 -3.22 -4.15
C GLY A 24 -5.00 -4.31 -3.39
N THR A 25 -5.12 -4.16 -2.07
CA THR A 25 -5.92 -5.07 -1.23
C THR A 25 -7.39 -5.07 -1.65
N ARG A 26 -7.98 -3.89 -1.87
CA ARG A 26 -9.35 -3.73 -2.37
C ARG A 26 -9.57 -4.44 -3.70
N LEU A 27 -8.68 -4.24 -4.67
CA LEU A 27 -8.76 -4.85 -6.00
C LEU A 27 -8.71 -6.38 -5.91
N LEU A 28 -7.85 -6.94 -5.05
CA LEU A 28 -7.77 -8.38 -4.86
C LEU A 28 -9.06 -8.94 -4.26
N ARG A 29 -9.67 -8.25 -3.28
CA ARG A 29 -10.96 -8.68 -2.69
C ARG A 29 -12.13 -8.61 -3.68
N VAL A 30 -12.10 -7.67 -4.61
CA VAL A 30 -13.12 -7.56 -5.68
C VAL A 30 -12.92 -8.63 -6.75
N THR A 31 -11.67 -8.95 -7.10
CA THR A 31 -11.34 -9.80 -8.26
C THR A 31 -11.27 -11.29 -7.93
N LEU A 32 -10.88 -11.65 -6.70
CA LEU A 32 -10.65 -13.03 -6.32
C LEU A 32 -11.83 -13.59 -5.52
N ALA A 33 -12.35 -14.72 -5.98
CA ALA A 33 -13.48 -15.40 -5.34
C ALA A 33 -13.12 -16.13 -4.02
N THR A 34 -11.84 -16.19 -3.64
CA THR A 34 -11.40 -16.94 -2.46
C THR A 34 -10.56 -16.09 -1.52
N TRP A 35 -10.82 -16.23 -0.22
CA TRP A 35 -10.06 -15.58 0.84
C TRP A 35 -8.57 -15.94 0.83
N TRP A 36 -8.23 -17.19 0.48
CA TRP A 36 -6.84 -17.61 0.34
C TRP A 36 -6.13 -16.95 -0.83
N GLY A 37 -6.81 -16.75 -1.95
CA GLY A 37 -6.28 -15.97 -3.07
C GLY A 37 -5.93 -14.56 -2.61
N VAL A 38 -6.88 -13.87 -1.96
CA VAL A 38 -6.65 -12.51 -1.43
C VAL A 38 -5.45 -12.47 -0.50
N ALA A 39 -5.34 -13.40 0.46
CA ALA A 39 -4.25 -13.41 1.42
C ALA A 39 -2.87 -13.63 0.75
N VAL A 40 -2.76 -14.65 -0.11
CA VAL A 40 -1.49 -15.00 -0.76
C VAL A 40 -1.06 -13.92 -1.75
N TYR A 41 -1.95 -13.48 -2.64
CA TYR A 41 -1.63 -12.43 -3.59
C TYR A 41 -1.42 -11.08 -2.90
N GLY A 42 -2.17 -10.78 -1.83
CA GLY A 42 -1.98 -9.58 -1.03
C GLY A 42 -0.59 -9.54 -0.40
N LEU A 43 -0.17 -10.63 0.25
CA LEU A 43 1.14 -10.73 0.91
C LEU A 43 2.34 -10.69 -0.05
N VAL A 44 2.14 -10.97 -1.34
CA VAL A 44 3.23 -11.03 -2.32
C VAL A 44 3.19 -9.84 -3.28
N LEU A 45 2.07 -9.64 -3.97
CA LEU A 45 1.96 -8.62 -5.02
C LEU A 45 1.96 -7.21 -4.46
N VAL A 46 1.25 -6.96 -3.35
CA VAL A 46 1.15 -5.60 -2.81
C VAL A 46 2.51 -5.11 -2.28
N PRO A 47 3.23 -5.85 -1.40
CA PRO A 47 4.58 -5.45 -0.99
C PRO A 47 5.58 -5.34 -2.15
N ALA A 48 5.44 -6.19 -3.19
CA ALA A 48 6.30 -6.10 -4.38
C ALA A 48 6.08 -4.79 -5.14
N VAL A 49 4.83 -4.37 -5.32
CA VAL A 49 4.49 -3.09 -5.96
C VAL A 49 4.94 -1.91 -5.11
N GLU A 50 4.70 -1.94 -3.80
CA GLU A 50 5.20 -0.90 -2.87
C GLU A 50 6.72 -0.77 -2.91
N THR A 51 7.44 -1.90 -2.97
CA THR A 51 8.90 -1.90 -3.10
C THR A 51 9.33 -1.28 -4.42
N ALA A 52 8.69 -1.62 -5.53
CA ALA A 52 8.99 -1.03 -6.84
C ALA A 52 8.76 0.49 -6.84
N VAL A 53 7.65 0.95 -6.25
CA VAL A 53 7.33 2.37 -6.12
C VAL A 53 8.32 3.08 -5.19
N ALA A 54 8.67 2.46 -4.06
CA ALA A 54 9.67 2.97 -3.15
C ALA A 54 11.03 3.17 -3.84
N LEU A 55 11.48 2.21 -4.66
CA LEU A 55 12.74 2.33 -5.40
C LEU A 55 12.71 3.52 -6.37
N VAL A 56 11.58 3.79 -7.02
CA VAL A 56 11.43 4.96 -7.91
C VAL A 56 11.41 6.26 -7.11
N LEU A 57 10.61 6.34 -6.04
CA LEU A 57 10.45 7.56 -5.26
C LEU A 57 11.71 7.94 -4.48
N THR A 58 12.42 6.96 -3.93
CA THR A 58 13.63 7.21 -3.14
C THR A 58 14.91 7.24 -3.98
N GLY A 59 14.93 6.57 -5.14
CA GLY A 59 16.06 6.52 -6.06
C GLY A 59 16.12 7.74 -6.98
N PRO A 60 15.59 7.66 -8.22
CA PRO A 60 15.69 8.75 -9.19
C PRO A 60 14.97 10.04 -8.77
N VAL A 61 13.88 9.96 -8.01
CA VAL A 61 13.17 11.16 -7.50
C VAL A 61 13.84 11.73 -6.25
N GLY A 62 14.57 10.91 -5.49
CA GLY A 62 15.36 11.34 -4.33
C GLY A 62 14.53 11.77 -3.12
N LEU A 63 13.34 11.19 -2.91
CA LEU A 63 12.52 11.49 -1.73
C LEU A 63 12.97 10.73 -0.48
N GLY A 64 12.99 11.44 0.64
CA GLY A 64 13.19 10.87 1.96
C GLY A 64 14.67 10.79 2.40
N PRO A 65 14.90 10.54 3.69
CA PRO A 65 16.25 10.46 4.24
C PRO A 65 16.90 9.12 3.92
N ASN A 66 18.23 9.08 4.09
CA ASN A 66 18.92 7.82 4.32
C ASN A 66 18.52 7.26 5.69
N LEU A 67 17.81 6.12 5.71
CA LEU A 67 17.35 5.42 6.92
C LEU A 67 18.43 4.54 7.57
N GLY A 68 19.65 4.54 7.03
CA GLY A 68 20.84 3.88 7.59
C GLY A 68 20.91 2.37 7.38
N THR A 69 19.78 1.67 7.32
CA THR A 69 19.75 0.21 7.09
C THR A 69 18.64 -0.21 6.13
N PRO A 70 18.84 -1.27 5.32
CA PRO A 70 17.78 -1.84 4.47
C PRO A 70 16.54 -2.27 5.27
N THR A 71 16.74 -2.80 6.48
CA THR A 71 15.63 -3.23 7.35
C THR A 71 14.73 -2.06 7.76
N ALA A 72 15.31 -0.91 8.10
CA ALA A 72 14.54 0.28 8.44
C ALA A 72 13.73 0.80 7.23
N VAL A 73 14.31 0.74 6.02
CA VAL A 73 13.60 1.05 4.77
C VAL A 73 12.42 0.12 4.58
N MET A 74 12.64 -1.20 4.62
CA MET A 74 11.56 -2.18 4.42
C MET A 74 10.46 -2.05 5.48
N ALA A 75 10.81 -1.77 6.74
CA ALA A 75 9.84 -1.60 7.81
C ALA A 75 8.95 -0.36 7.60
N LEU A 76 9.57 0.80 7.32
CA LEU A 76 8.83 2.08 7.26
C LEU A 76 8.14 2.32 5.92
N VAL A 77 8.73 1.84 4.82
CA VAL A 77 8.27 2.17 3.47
C VAL A 77 7.47 1.03 2.84
N VAL A 78 7.53 -0.19 3.38
CA VAL A 78 6.76 -1.33 2.86
C VAL A 78 5.86 -1.90 3.94
N ALA A 79 6.41 -2.44 5.03
CA ALA A 79 5.61 -3.15 6.02
C ALA A 79 4.56 -2.27 6.73
N LEU A 80 4.93 -1.05 7.13
CA LEU A 80 4.02 -0.10 7.75
C LEU A 80 2.90 0.33 6.78
N PRO A 81 3.21 0.81 5.56
CA PRO A 81 2.21 1.08 4.52
C PRO A 81 1.28 -0.08 4.20
N PHE A 82 1.82 -1.29 4.04
CA PHE A 82 1.03 -2.50 3.82
C PHE A 82 0.03 -2.73 4.96
N ALA A 83 0.50 -2.70 6.21
CA ALA A 83 -0.36 -2.89 7.37
C ALA A 83 -1.44 -1.82 7.48
N LEU A 84 -1.11 -0.55 7.22
CA LEU A 84 -2.06 0.56 7.21
C LEU A 84 -3.08 0.43 6.07
N GLY A 85 -2.63 0.08 4.87
CA GLY A 85 -3.49 -0.09 3.70
C GLY A 85 -4.49 -1.23 3.89
N VAL A 86 -4.02 -2.37 4.43
CA VAL A 86 -4.89 -3.47 4.84
C VAL A 86 -5.88 -3.02 5.91
N ALA A 87 -5.42 -2.31 6.95
CA ALA A 87 -6.31 -1.81 7.99
C ALA A 87 -7.39 -0.85 7.43
N ILE A 88 -7.03 0.05 6.52
CA ILE A 88 -7.96 0.95 5.85
C ILE A 88 -9.03 0.16 5.09
N ASP A 89 -8.63 -0.81 4.27
CA ASP A 89 -9.58 -1.61 3.46
C ASP A 89 -10.47 -2.52 4.32
N PHE A 90 -9.94 -3.11 5.39
CA PHE A 90 -10.68 -4.08 6.20
C PHE A 90 -11.50 -3.46 7.33
N PHE A 91 -11.06 -2.35 7.91
CA PHE A 91 -11.73 -1.76 9.08
C PHE A 91 -12.48 -0.46 8.79
N TRP A 92 -12.12 0.29 7.73
CA TRP A 92 -12.78 1.56 7.39
C TRP A 92 -13.68 1.50 6.17
N MET A 93 -13.62 0.43 5.38
CA MET A 93 -14.45 0.26 4.19
C MET A 93 -15.38 -0.95 4.34
N PRO A 94 -16.64 -0.86 3.88
CA PRO A 94 -17.52 -2.03 3.75
C PRO A 94 -16.88 -3.09 2.86
N ALA A 95 -17.19 -4.36 3.13
CA ALA A 95 -16.73 -5.44 2.27
C ALA A 95 -17.29 -5.28 0.85
N PRO A 96 -16.57 -5.69 -0.21
CA PRO A 96 -17.01 -5.48 -1.59
C PRO A 96 -18.42 -6.02 -1.90
N ASP A 97 -18.81 -7.13 -1.28
CA ASP A 97 -20.11 -7.77 -1.40
C ASP A 97 -21.23 -7.08 -0.62
N GLU A 98 -20.87 -6.17 0.29
CA GLU A 98 -21.81 -5.32 1.04
C GLU A 98 -22.07 -3.97 0.34
N VAL A 99 -21.40 -3.70 -0.79
CA VAL A 99 -21.57 -2.46 -1.54
C VAL A 99 -22.67 -2.63 -2.58
N ASP A 100 -23.80 -1.96 -2.38
CA ASP A 100 -24.85 -1.85 -3.39
C ASP A 100 -24.33 -1.09 -4.62
N LEU A 101 -24.50 -1.70 -5.80
CA LEU A 101 -24.17 -1.07 -7.08
C LEU A 101 -25.35 -0.25 -7.60
N PRO A 102 -25.10 0.83 -8.37
CA PRO A 102 -26.18 1.58 -9.00
C PRO A 102 -27.05 0.72 -9.92
N ASP A 103 -28.35 0.98 -9.94
CA ASP A 103 -29.31 0.30 -10.83
C ASP A 103 -28.85 0.41 -12.30
N GLY A 104 -28.72 -0.74 -12.97
CA GLY A 104 -28.31 -0.84 -14.39
C GLY A 104 -26.85 -1.22 -14.65
N PHE A 105 -26.07 -1.53 -13.61
CA PHE A 105 -24.75 -2.16 -13.75
C PHE A 105 -24.90 -3.69 -13.81
N ASP A 106 -25.31 -4.21 -14.98
CA ASP A 106 -25.36 -5.65 -15.24
C ASP A 106 -23.94 -6.12 -15.64
N GLY A 107 -23.23 -6.75 -14.70
CA GLY A 107 -21.93 -7.40 -14.96
C GLY A 107 -22.04 -8.64 -15.83
#